data_AF-A0A7J8PXR6-F1
#
_entry.id   AF-A0A7J8PXR6-F1
#
_cell.length_a   1.000
_cell.length_b   1.000
_cell.length_c   1.000
_cell.angle_alpha   90.00
_cell.angle_beta   90.00
_cell.angle_gamma   90.00
#
_symmetry.space_group_name_H-M   'P 1'
#
loop_
_entity.id
_entity.type
_entity.pdbx_description
1 polymer ?
#
loop_
_entity_poly.entity_id
_entity_poly.type
_entity_poly.pdbx_seq_one_letter_code
_entity_poly.pdbx_strand_id
1 'polypeptide(L)'
;MSNEQFYNEKLIVQVVKIGVKIGVEKPMKAPEVLVKKEEVLKAIKQVIDGGEEGEERKKRAKKLGEMAKMAVENGGSSCSNLTSLIHL
;
A
#
# COMPACT_ATOMS: atom_id res chain seq x y z
N MET A 1 7.29 -8.07 -12.99
CA MET A 1 7.20 -7.41 -11.65
C MET A 1 8.56 -7.52 -10.98
N SER A 2 9.12 -6.41 -10.47
CA SER A 2 10.36 -6.43 -9.69
C SER A 2 10.15 -7.18 -8.36
N ASN A 3 11.23 -7.74 -7.79
CA ASN A 3 11.16 -8.57 -6.57
C ASN A 3 10.56 -7.84 -5.36
N GLU A 4 10.73 -6.51 -5.27
CA GLU A 4 10.26 -5.71 -4.14
C GLU A 4 8.72 -5.56 -4.09
N GLN A 5 8.04 -5.67 -5.23
CA GLN A 5 6.58 -5.51 -5.30
C GLN A 5 5.81 -6.55 -4.47
N PHE A 6 6.31 -7.78 -4.34
CA PHE A 6 5.68 -8.80 -3.49
C PHE A 6 5.78 -8.46 -2.00
N TYR A 7 6.90 -7.86 -1.57
CA TYR A 7 7.04 -7.37 -0.20
C TYR A 7 6.15 -6.15 0.04
N ASN A 8 6.09 -5.22 -0.92
CA ASN A 8 5.20 -4.07 -0.83
C ASN A 8 3.73 -4.48 -0.77
N GLU A 9 3.30 -5.47 -1.56
CA GLU A 9 1.95 -6.02 -1.47
C GLU A 9 1.67 -6.57 -0.06
N LYS A 10 2.61 -7.32 0.52
CA LYS A 10 2.49 -7.85 1.88
C LYS A 10 2.38 -6.74 2.91
N LEU A 11 3.21 -5.70 2.81
CA LEU A 11 3.13 -4.50 3.66
C LEU A 11 1.75 -3.84 3.53
N ILE A 12 1.32 -3.53 2.32
CA ILE A 12 0.08 -2.81 2.02
C ILE A 12 -1.17 -3.59 2.41
N VAL A 13 -1.20 -4.90 2.16
CA VAL A 13 -2.40 -5.74 2.36
C VAL A 13 -2.43 -6.39 3.75
N GLN A 14 -1.30 -6.88 4.26
CA GLN A 14 -1.28 -7.67 5.49
C GLN A 14 -0.89 -6.85 6.73
N VAL A 15 0.04 -5.91 6.58
CA VAL A 15 0.58 -5.13 7.71
C VAL A 15 -0.23 -3.86 7.94
N VAL A 16 -0.23 -2.92 6.98
CA VAL A 16 -0.99 -1.66 7.12
C VAL A 16 -2.46 -1.83 6.73
N LYS A 17 -2.80 -2.91 6.01
CA LYS A 17 -4.17 -3.31 5.66
C LYS A 17 -4.95 -2.20 4.95
N ILE A 18 -4.34 -1.53 3.97
CA ILE A 18 -4.99 -0.44 3.21
C ILE A 18 -5.33 -0.84 1.77
N GLY A 19 -4.77 -1.94 1.26
CA GLY A 19 -4.99 -2.42 -0.10
C GLY A 19 -5.78 -3.72 -0.20
N VAL A 20 -6.10 -4.09 -1.44
CA VAL A 20 -6.72 -5.36 -1.82
C VAL A 20 -5.76 -6.06 -2.77
N LYS A 21 -5.46 -7.34 -2.50
CA LYS A 21 -4.63 -8.17 -3.37
C LYS A 21 -5.41 -8.59 -4.62
N ILE A 22 -4.76 -8.47 -5.78
CA ILE A 22 -5.21 -9.05 -7.05
C ILE A 22 -4.27 -10.25 -7.31
N GLY A 23 -4.82 -11.42 -7.64
CA GLY A 23 -4.22 -12.76 -7.55
C GLY A 23 -2.92 -13.08 -8.32
N VAL A 24 -2.04 -12.10 -8.53
CA VAL A 24 -0.70 -12.31 -9.07
C VAL A 24 0.18 -12.93 -7.98
N GLU A 25 0.60 -14.17 -8.20
CA GLU A 25 1.43 -14.91 -7.24
C GLU A 25 2.87 -15.11 -7.74
N LYS A 26 3.15 -14.79 -9.01
CA LYS A 26 4.46 -15.03 -9.63
C LYS A 26 4.98 -13.80 -10.37
N PRO A 27 6.30 -13.55 -10.33
CA PRO A 27 6.90 -12.51 -11.14
C PRO A 27 6.62 -12.74 -12.62
N MET A 28 6.15 -11.71 -13.31
CA MET A 28 5.93 -11.73 -14.75
C MET A 28 7.27 -11.94 -15.48
N LYS A 29 7.40 -13.06 -16.21
CA LYS A 29 8.59 -13.41 -17.01
C LYS A 29 8.46 -13.05 -18.50
N ALA A 30 7.23 -12.82 -18.98
CA ALA A 30 6.87 -12.47 -20.35
C ALA A 30 5.46 -11.79 -20.35
N PRO A 31 4.99 -11.18 -21.45
CA PRO A 31 3.60 -10.74 -21.60
C PRO A 31 2.62 -11.93 -21.52
N GLU A 32 2.28 -12.30 -20.29
CA GLU A 32 1.32 -13.34 -19.93
C GLU A 32 0.13 -12.71 -19.21
N VAL A 33 -1.08 -13.21 -19.51
CA VAL A 33 -2.28 -12.81 -18.78
C VAL A 33 -2.30 -13.54 -17.44
N LEU A 34 -1.90 -12.84 -16.38
CA LEU A 34 -1.77 -13.42 -15.03
C LEU A 34 -3.05 -13.32 -14.19
N VAL A 35 -4.04 -12.54 -14.63
CA VAL A 35 -5.26 -12.25 -13.86
C VAL A 35 -6.45 -12.16 -14.82
N LYS A 36 -7.58 -12.76 -14.44
CA LYS A 36 -8.82 -12.68 -15.22
C LYS A 36 -9.56 -11.37 -14.97
N LYS A 37 -10.35 -10.92 -15.94
CA LYS A 37 -11.18 -9.70 -15.83
C LYS A 37 -12.07 -9.74 -14.59
N GLU A 38 -12.60 -10.90 -14.24
CA GLU A 38 -13.50 -11.10 -13.11
C GLU A 38 -12.80 -10.82 -11.77
N GLU A 39 -11.52 -11.21 -11.64
CA GLU A 39 -10.72 -10.96 -10.44
C GLU A 39 -10.41 -9.46 -10.28
N VAL A 40 -10.13 -8.79 -11.40
CA VAL A 40 -9.94 -7.32 -11.43
C VAL A 40 -11.24 -6.62 -10.99
N LEU A 41 -12.39 -7.01 -11.57
CA LEU A 41 -13.69 -6.45 -11.20
C LEU A 41 -14.03 -6.69 -9.72
N LYS A 42 -13.72 -7.87 -9.19
CA LYS A 42 -13.91 -8.19 -7.77
C LYS A 42 -13.07 -7.28 -6.88
N ALA A 43 -11.79 -7.08 -7.21
CA ALA A 43 -10.90 -6.22 -6.44
C ALA A 43 -11.37 -4.76 -6.47
N ILE A 44 -11.79 -4.25 -7.63
CA ILE A 44 -12.36 -2.90 -7.76
C ILE A 44 -13.58 -2.73 -6.86
N LYS A 45 -14.51 -3.71 -6.89
CA LYS A 45 -15.69 -3.70 -6.00
C LYS A 45 -15.30 -3.67 -4.54
N GLN A 46 -14.31 -4.46 -4.12
CA GLN A 46 -13.83 -4.47 -2.73
C GLN A 46 -13.19 -3.13 -2.30
N VAL A 47 -12.58 -2.40 -3.22
CA VAL A 47 -12.00 -1.07 -2.94
C VAL A 47 -13.08 0.00 -2.86
N ILE A 48 -14.05 0.00 -3.78
CA ILE A 48 -15.09 1.04 -3.87
C ILE A 48 -16.22 0.80 -2.85
N ASP A 49 -16.73 -0.42 -2.79
CA ASP A 49 -17.90 -0.86 -2.03
C ASP A 49 -17.57 -2.14 -1.24
N GLY A 50 -16.56 -2.03 -0.37
CA GLY A 50 -16.05 -3.13 0.43
C GLY A 50 -16.85 -3.41 1.72
N GLY A 51 -18.01 -2.79 1.90
CA GLY A 51 -18.74 -2.78 3.16
C GLY A 51 -17.91 -2.20 4.31
N GLU A 52 -18.11 -2.71 5.52
CA GLU A 52 -17.41 -2.28 6.74
C GLU A 52 -15.87 -2.34 6.59
N GLU A 53 -15.35 -3.41 5.99
CA GLU A 53 -13.91 -3.55 5.77
C GLU A 53 -13.37 -2.55 4.74
N GLY A 54 -14.20 -2.13 3.77
CA GLY A 54 -13.87 -1.05 2.84
C GLY A 54 -13.72 0.30 3.55
N GLU A 55 -14.63 0.62 4.46
CA GLU A 55 -14.56 1.86 5.25
C GLU A 55 -13.38 1.85 6.24
N GLU A 56 -13.13 0.72 6.89
CA GLU A 56 -11.96 0.57 7.77
C GLU A 56 -10.63 0.67 7.00
N ARG A 57 -10.55 0.16 5.77
CA ARG A 57 -9.41 0.42 4.86
C ARG A 57 -9.22 1.91 4.61
N LYS A 58 -10.28 2.64 4.24
CA LYS A 58 -10.22 4.10 3.97
C LYS A 58 -9.75 4.87 5.20
N LYS A 59 -10.26 4.53 6.38
CA LYS A 59 -9.86 5.13 7.66
C LYS A 59 -8.38 4.91 7.98
N ARG A 60 -7.87 3.68 7.81
CA ARG A 60 -6.44 3.38 7.99
C ARG A 60 -5.57 4.14 6.98
N ALA A 61 -5.99 4.20 5.71
CA ALA A 61 -5.28 4.95 4.68
C ALA A 61 -5.19 6.46 5.00
N LYS A 62 -6.31 7.06 5.46
CA LYS A 62 -6.33 8.46 5.88
C LYS A 62 -5.38 8.72 7.05
N LYS A 63 -5.43 7.90 8.10
CA LYS A 63 -4.53 8.01 9.26
C LYS A 63 -3.06 7.87 8.85
N LEU A 64 -2.76 6.93 7.96
CA LEU A 64 -1.39 6.74 7.46
C LEU A 64 -0.91 7.98 6.68
N GLY A 65 -1.78 8.60 5.87
CA GLY A 65 -1.47 9.84 5.18
C GLY A 65 -1.22 11.02 6.12
N GLU A 66 -2.02 11.15 7.19
CA GLU A 66 -1.81 12.16 8.24
C GLU A 66 -0.45 11.94 8.95
N MET A 67 -0.13 10.69 9.30
CA MET A 67 1.18 10.35 9.89
C MET A 67 2.36 10.66 8.96
N ALA A 68 2.23 10.34 7.67
CA ALA A 68 3.26 10.65 6.68
C ALA A 68 3.50 12.16 6.55
N LYS A 69 2.42 12.96 6.57
CA LYS A 69 2.51 14.43 6.57
C LYS A 69 3.21 14.95 7.83
N MET A 70 2.80 14.50 9.01
CA MET A 70 3.43 14.90 10.28
C MET A 70 4.91 14.50 10.36
N ALA A 71 5.29 13.37 9.75
CA ALA A 71 6.69 12.91 9.76
C ALA A 71 7.64 13.86 9.03
N VAL A 72 7.17 14.59 8.01
CA VAL A 72 7.99 15.50 7.20
C VAL A 72 7.88 16.97 7.58
N GLU A 73 6.90 17.33 8.43
CA GLU A 73 6.80 18.69 8.99
C GLU A 73 7.99 19.02 9.92
N ASN A 74 8.19 20.31 10.21
CA ASN A 74 9.26 20.76 11.10
C ASN A 74 9.11 20.12 12.49
N GLY A 75 10.15 19.47 12.97
CA GLY A 75 10.12 18.69 14.22
C GLY A 75 9.53 17.27 14.07
N GLY A 76 9.12 16.88 12.86
CA GLY A 76 8.68 15.53 12.52
C GLY A 76 9.83 14.54 12.42
N SER A 77 9.52 13.24 12.59
CA SER A 77 10.54 12.17 12.66
C SER A 77 11.49 12.09 11.46
N SER A 78 10.97 12.18 10.23
CA SER A 78 11.79 12.15 9.01
C SER A 78 12.63 13.43 8.87
N CYS A 79 12.06 14.58 9.24
CA CYS A 79 12.79 15.86 9.26
C CYS A 79 13.96 15.79 10.25
N SER A 80 13.72 15.36 11.49
CA SER A 80 14.75 15.20 12.53
C SER A 80 15.81 14.19 12.14
N ASN A 81 15.43 13.08 11.49
CA ASN A 81 16.38 12.07 11.03
C ASN A 81 17.31 12.64 9.94
N LEU A 82 16.78 13.44 9.00
CA LEU A 82 17.58 14.12 7.99
C LEU A 82 18.54 15.14 8.62
N THR A 83 18.07 15.96 9.57
CA THR A 83 18.92 16.88 10.32
C THR A 83 20.05 16.14 11.01
N SER A 84 19.75 15.01 11.66
CA SER A 84 20.76 14.19 12.34
C SER A 84 21.80 13.67 11.34
N LEU A 85 21.38 13.14 10.19
CA LEU A 85 22.27 12.63 9.14
C LEU A 85 23.23 13.70 8.60
N ILE A 86 22.79 14.93 8.44
CA ILE A 86 23.63 16.04 7.94
C ILE A 86 24.67 16.48 8.97
N HIS A 87 24.38 16.27 10.26
CA HIS A 87 25.27 16.60 11.37
C HIS A 87 26.13 15.41 11.85
N LEU A 88 26.02 14.24 11.20
CA LEU A 88 26.99 13.15 11.33
C LEU A 88 28.28 13.50 10.56
#